data_AF-A0A087UUU4-F1
#
_entry.id   AF-A0A087UUU4-F1
#
_cell.length_a   1.000
_cell.length_b   1.000
_cell.length_c   1.000
_cell.angle_alpha   90.00
_cell.angle_beta   90.00
_cell.angle_gamma   90.00
#
_symmetry.space_group_name_H-M   'P 1'
#
loop_
_entity.id
_entity.type
_entity.pdbx_description
1 polymer ?
#
loop_
_entity_poly.entity_id
_entity_poly.type
_entity_poly.pdbx_seq_one_letter_code
_entity_poly.pdbx_strand_id
1 'polypeptide(L)'
;MEASGVFMFAEKEAILSFVSDNQNSRSGFNIRIRQIKICTPEPKSSSCSHTFNQKEFFVRSPGYPSNYSDNSNCIYRVLRHSKRVCAIKVTFAT
;
A
#
# COMPACT_ATOMS: atom_id res chain seq x y z
N MET A 1 22.16 6.67 -7.04
CA MET A 1 20.83 7.31 -6.96
C MET A 1 19.92 6.58 -7.94
N GLU A 2 18.98 5.78 -7.46
CA GLU A 2 17.97 5.19 -8.34
C GLU A 2 16.87 6.22 -8.57
N ALA A 3 16.72 6.67 -9.82
CA ALA A 3 15.57 7.46 -10.23
C ALA A 3 14.43 6.50 -10.55
N SER A 4 13.44 6.41 -9.65
CA SER A 4 12.22 5.63 -9.85
C SER A 4 11.04 6.56 -10.08
N GLY A 5 10.27 6.32 -11.13
CA GLY A 5 9.06 7.06 -11.46
C GLY A 5 7.92 6.10 -11.80
N VAL A 6 6.69 6.46 -11.42
CA VAL A 6 5.47 5.71 -11.75
C VAL A 6 4.71 6.48 -12.82
N PHE A 7 4.43 5.81 -13.93
CA PHE A 7 3.70 6.38 -15.06
C PHE A 7 2.41 5.60 -15.27
N MET A 8 1.29 6.31 -15.30
CA MET A 8 -0.03 5.70 -15.52
C MET A 8 -0.21 5.42 -17.01
N PHE A 9 -0.85 4.30 -17.32
CA PHE A 9 -1.26 4.00 -18.68
C PHE A 9 -2.33 5.02 -19.13
N ALA A 10 -2.06 5.73 -20.23
CA ALA A 10 -3.06 6.56 -20.89
C ALA A 10 -4.04 5.71 -21.73
N GLU A 11 -3.56 4.58 -22.25
CA GLU A 11 -4.20 3.67 -23.20
C GLU A 11 -3.95 2.20 -22.78
N LYS A 12 -4.18 1.22 -23.66
CA LYS A 12 -3.91 -0.21 -23.40
C LYS A 12 -2.41 -0.58 -23.31
N GLU A 13 -1.52 0.30 -23.76
CA GLU A 13 -0.08 0.04 -23.82
C GLU A 13 0.74 1.30 -23.55
N ALA A 14 2.02 1.12 -23.20
CA ALA A 14 2.99 2.18 -23.03
C ALA A 14 4.17 1.90 -23.95
N ILE A 15 4.58 2.91 -24.73
CA ILE A 15 5.61 2.78 -25.76
C ILE A 15 6.90 3.42 -25.25
N LEU A 16 7.95 2.60 -25.11
CA LEU A 16 9.31 3.06 -24.86
C LEU A 16 10.08 3.02 -26.19
N SER A 17 10.51 4.17 -26.70
CA SER A 17 11.29 4.27 -27.93
C SER A 17 12.73 4.66 -27.62
N PHE A 18 13.68 3.85 -28.07
CA PHE A 18 15.10 4.18 -28.09
C PHE A 18 15.52 4.44 -29.53
N VAL A 19 16.16 5.58 -29.77
CA VAL A 19 16.67 5.96 -31.09
C VAL A 19 18.16 6.25 -30.94
N SER A 20 18.97 5.65 -31.80
CA SER A 20 20.40 5.93 -31.93
C SER A 20 20.73 6.27 -33.38
N ASP A 21 21.79 7.04 -33.57
CA ASP A 21 22.38 7.29 -34.89
C ASP A 21 23.56 6.36 -35.16
N ASN A 22 24.36 6.66 -36.17
CA ASN A 22 25.52 5.87 -36.58
C ASN A 22 26.84 6.31 -35.93
N GLN A 23 26.83 7.11 -34.86
CA GLN A 23 28.06 7.62 -34.24
C GLN A 23 28.07 7.49 -32.71
N ASN A 24 29.25 7.20 -32.14
CA ASN A 24 29.55 7.29 -30.70
C ASN A 24 28.53 6.62 -29.76
N SER A 25 28.44 5.29 -29.79
CA SER A 25 27.65 4.52 -28.83
C SER A 25 28.27 4.48 -27.43
N ARG A 26 27.41 4.38 -26.41
CA ARG A 26 27.79 4.25 -24.98
C ARG A 26 27.03 3.09 -24.34
N SER A 27 27.21 2.94 -23.03
CA SER A 27 26.69 1.83 -22.22
C SER A 27 25.16 1.67 -22.14
N GLY A 28 24.38 2.61 -22.67
CA GLY A 28 22.92 2.49 -22.74
C GLY A 28 22.24 2.53 -21.37
N PHE A 29 21.14 1.77 -21.23
CA PHE A 29 20.35 1.67 -20.00
C PHE A 29 19.99 0.22 -19.65
N ASN A 30 19.77 -0.04 -18.37
CA ASN A 30 19.21 -1.29 -17.86
C ASN A 30 17.94 -0.96 -17.05
N ILE A 31 16.77 -1.09 -17.67
CA ILE A 31 15.48 -0.70 -17.06
C ILE A 31 14.75 -1.96 -16.59
N ARG A 32 14.37 -1.98 -15.31
CA ARG A 32 13.49 -3.01 -14.74
C ARG A 32 12.05 -2.52 -14.71
N ILE A 33 11.16 -3.13 -15.50
CA ILE A 33 9.73 -2.76 -15.56
C ILE A 33 8.89 -3.73 -14.71
N ARG A 34 7.97 -3.19 -13.90
CA ARG A 34 6.97 -3.96 -13.14
C ARG A 34 5.59 -3.37 -13.41
N GLN A 35 4.64 -4.18 -13.91
CA GLN A 35 3.25 -3.74 -14.08
C GLN A 35 2.52 -3.72 -12.73
N ILE A 36 1.76 -2.65 -12.48
CA ILE A 36 0.98 -2.45 -11.26
C ILE A 36 -0.50 -2.69 -11.59
N LYS A 37 -1.14 -3.64 -10.90
CA LYS A 37 -2.55 -4.02 -11.16
C LYS A 37 -3.57 -3.04 -10.57
N ILE A 38 -3.16 -2.22 -9.61
CA ILE A 38 -4.03 -1.31 -8.86
C ILE A 38 -3.58 0.11 -9.17
N CYS A 39 -4.46 0.89 -9.80
CA CYS A 39 -4.17 2.25 -10.29
C CYS A 39 -4.43 3.35 -9.24
N THR A 40 -4.78 2.99 -8.01
CA THR A 40 -4.64 3.90 -6.86
C THR A 40 -3.20 3.80 -6.38
N PRO A 41 -2.52 4.90 -6.01
CA PRO A 41 -1.21 4.80 -5.37
C PRO A 41 -1.33 3.77 -4.25
N GLU A 42 -0.63 2.63 -4.36
CA GLU A 42 -0.75 1.55 -3.37
C GLU A 42 -0.46 2.15 -2.00
N PRO A 43 -1.41 2.20 -1.05
CA PRO A 43 -0.98 1.98 0.30
C PRO A 43 -0.56 0.51 0.34
N LYS A 44 0.62 0.22 0.87
CA LYS A 44 1.01 -1.15 1.24
C LYS A 44 0.12 -1.64 2.40
N SER A 45 -1.19 -1.81 2.19
CA SER A 45 -2.13 -2.06 3.28
C SER A 45 -3.26 -3.00 2.89
N SER A 46 -2.90 -4.22 2.53
CA SER A 46 -3.81 -5.36 2.59
C SER A 46 -3.40 -6.40 3.64
N SER A 47 -2.52 -6.07 4.59
CA SER A 47 -2.16 -6.99 5.70
C SER A 47 -2.62 -6.56 7.10
N CYS A 48 -3.04 -5.31 7.32
CA CYS A 48 -3.38 -4.79 8.66
C CYS A 48 -4.82 -4.29 8.83
N SER A 49 -5.67 -4.42 7.81
CA SER A 49 -7.07 -4.07 7.96
C SER A 49 -7.83 -5.23 8.63
N HIS A 50 -8.52 -4.95 9.73
CA HIS A 50 -9.21 -5.97 10.53
C HIS A 50 -10.65 -5.57 10.79
N THR A 51 -11.52 -6.58 10.93
CA THR A 51 -12.91 -6.40 11.33
C THR A 51 -13.19 -7.20 12.59
N PHE A 52 -13.71 -6.53 13.61
CA PHE A 52 -14.03 -7.12 14.91
C PHE A 52 -15.54 -7.10 15.15
N ASN A 53 -16.08 -8.19 15.67
CA ASN A 53 -17.46 -8.30 16.12
C ASN A 53 -17.57 -8.84 17.56
N GLN A 54 -16.43 -8.94 18.25
CA GLN A 54 -16.31 -9.46 19.60
C GLN A 54 -16.75 -8.39 20.62
N LYS A 55 -17.15 -8.82 21.82
CA LYS A 55 -17.53 -7.89 22.90
C LYS A 55 -16.33 -7.10 23.44
N GLU A 56 -15.14 -7.71 23.40
CA GLU A 56 -13.89 -7.16 23.87
C GLU A 56 -12.75 -7.70 22.98
N PHE A 57 -11.82 -6.82 22.59
CA PHE A 57 -10.70 -7.13 21.72
C PHE A 57 -9.63 -6.05 21.83
N PHE A 58 -8.40 -6.38 21.44
CA PHE A 58 -7.31 -5.41 21.32
C PHE A 58 -7.13 -5.00 19.86
N VAL A 59 -6.97 -3.70 19.64
CA VAL A 59 -6.48 -3.15 18.38
C VAL A 59 -5.04 -2.72 18.59
N ARG A 60 -4.13 -3.21 17.74
CA ARG A 60 -2.70 -2.89 17.79
C ARG A 60 -2.26 -2.40 16.43
N SER A 61 -1.35 -1.43 16.41
CA SER A 61 -0.69 -1.02 15.18
C SER A 61 0.11 -2.20 14.58
N PRO A 62 0.33 -2.20 13.26
CA PRO A 62 1.18 -3.21 12.63
C PRO A 62 2.55 -3.23 13.30
N GLY A 63 3.06 -4.42 13.60
CA GLY A 63 4.40 -4.56 14.18
C GLY A 63 4.49 -4.28 15.68
N TYR A 64 3.44 -3.80 16.37
CA TYR A 64 3.49 -3.57 17.82
C TYR A 64 3.98 -4.83 18.57
N PRO A 65 4.94 -4.71 19.51
CA PRO A 65 5.49 -3.48 20.10
C PRO A 65 6.65 -2.83 19.32
N SER A 66 7.06 -3.42 18.20
CA SER A 66 8.06 -2.84 17.30
C SER A 66 7.47 -1.74 16.40
N ASN A 67 8.34 -1.05 15.65
CA ASN A 67 7.93 0.02 14.74
C ASN A 67 7.08 -0.51 13.58
N TYR A 68 6.03 0.24 13.23
CA TYR A 68 5.25 0.03 12.02
C TYR A 68 6.01 0.57 10.79
N SER A 69 5.67 0.09 9.59
CA SER A 69 6.29 0.53 8.34
C SER A 69 5.81 1.92 7.92
N ASP A 70 6.69 2.70 7.26
CA ASP A 70 6.32 4.00 6.70
C ASP A 70 5.15 3.88 5.72
N ASN A 71 4.28 4.89 5.71
CA ASN A 71 3.10 4.99 4.84
C ASN A 71 2.09 3.84 5.03
N SER A 72 1.97 3.30 6.25
CA SER A 72 0.95 2.29 6.60
C SER A 72 -0.45 2.91 6.67
N ASN A 73 -1.45 2.30 6.01
CA ASN A 73 -2.84 2.73 6.03
C ASN A 73 -3.78 1.60 6.51
N CYS A 74 -3.97 1.46 7.82
CA CYS A 74 -4.74 0.34 8.39
C CYS A 74 -6.18 0.74 8.74
N ILE A 75 -7.14 -0.14 8.40
CA ILE A 75 -8.56 0.08 8.69
C ILE A 75 -9.04 -0.94 9.73
N TYR A 76 -9.47 -0.47 10.91
CA TYR A 76 -10.08 -1.31 11.95
C TYR A 76 -11.59 -1.07 12.00
N ARG A 77 -12.38 -2.04 11.53
CA ARG A 77 -13.85 -1.97 11.54
C ARG A 77 -14.39 -2.66 12.79
N VAL A 78 -15.27 -1.98 13.52
CA VAL A 78 -15.94 -2.55 14.70
C VAL A 78 -17.42 -2.72 14.38
N LEU A 79 -17.86 -3.97 14.30
CA LEU A 79 -19.25 -4.35 14.10
C LEU A 79 -19.93 -4.52 15.46
N ARG A 80 -21.19 -4.11 15.56
CA ARG A 80 -22.01 -4.38 16.76
C ARG A 80 -22.08 -5.88 17.00
N HIS A 81 -21.67 -6.32 18.18
CA HIS A 81 -21.75 -7.72 18.58
C HIS A 81 -23.20 -8.25 18.59
N SER A 82 -24.17 -7.40 18.94
CA SER A 82 -25.59 -7.72 18.82
C SER A 82 -26.44 -6.43 18.75
N LYS A 83 -27.74 -6.57 18.45
CA LYS A 83 -28.70 -5.44 18.40
C LYS A 83 -28.84 -4.69 19.73
N ARG A 84 -28.43 -5.28 20.86
CA ARG A 84 -28.54 -4.68 22.20
C ARG A 84 -27.36 -3.77 22.57
N VAL A 85 -26.29 -3.78 21.79
CA VAL A 85 -25.10 -2.94 22.06
C VAL A 85 -25.34 -1.54 21.50
N CYS A 86 -25.38 -0.53 22.37
CA CYS A 86 -25.65 0.86 22.00
C CYS A 86 -24.39 1.74 21.86
N ALA A 87 -23.28 1.37 22.50
CA ALA A 87 -22.04 2.15 22.49
C ALA A 87 -20.81 1.24 22.59
N ILE A 88 -19.64 1.80 22.25
CA ILE A 88 -18.33 1.21 22.50
C ILE A 88 -17.61 2.04 23.57
N LYS A 89 -16.90 1.38 24.49
CA LYS A 89 -16.00 2.04 25.44
C LYS A 89 -14.57 1.75 24.99
N VAL A 90 -13.77 2.80 24.77
CA VAL A 90 -12.37 2.68 24.34
C VAL A 90 -11.47 3.03 25.51
N THR A 91 -10.43 2.24 25.72
CA THR A 91 -9.40 2.48 26.75
C THR A 91 -8.05 2.21 26.13
N PHE A 92 -7.11 3.13 26.33
CA PHE A 92 -5.72 2.91 25.94
C PHE A 92 -5.08 1.96 26.94
N ALA A 93 -4.69 0.78 26.47
CA ALA A 93 -3.90 -0.15 27.25
C ALA A 93 -2.48 0.42 27.43
N THR A 94 -2.03 0.49 28.67
CA THR A 94 -0.68 0.91 29.08
C THR A 94 0.30 -0.23 28.96
#